data_AF-A0A829F9P2-F1
#
_entry.id   AF-A0A829F9P2-F1
#
_cell.length_a   1.000
_cell.length_b   1.000
_cell.length_c   1.000
_cell.angle_alpha   90.00
_cell.angle_beta   90.00
_cell.angle_gamma   90.00
#
_symmetry.space_group_name_H-M   'P 1'
#
loop_
_entity.id
_entity.type
_entity.pdbx_description
1 polymer ?
#
loop_
_entity_poly.entity_id
_entity_poly.type
_entity_poly.pdbx_seq_one_letter_code
_entity_poly.pdbx_strand_id
1 'polypeptide(L)' 'MKKRQKKKNAYKHYIRSIFTGYERMLEDPELEQLTFTYLNEETQLTRDEHQRIHFTTRDLPSK' A
#
# COMPACT_ATOMS: atom_id res chain seq x y z
N MET A 1 1.75 -22.60 -12.52
CA MET A 1 2.73 -21.49 -12.52
C MET A 1 3.86 -21.76 -11.53
N LYS A 2 5.13 -21.55 -11.90
CA LYS A 2 6.28 -21.72 -10.99
C LYS A 2 6.14 -20.79 -9.76
N LYS A 3 6.48 -21.26 -8.55
CA LYS A 3 6.33 -20.52 -7.27
C LYS A 3 6.89 -19.09 -7.35
N ARG A 4 8.05 -18.91 -7.98
CA ARG A 4 8.69 -17.60 -8.21
C ARG A 4 7.80 -16.61 -8.98
N GLN A 5 7.11 -17.08 -10.02
CA GLN A 5 6.23 -16.24 -10.83
C GLN A 5 5.00 -15.78 -10.03
N LYS A 6 4.42 -16.68 -9.22
CA LYS A 6 3.30 -16.34 -8.34
C LYS A 6 3.68 -15.24 -7.34
N LYS A 7 4.86 -15.35 -6.71
CA LYS A 7 5.38 -14.34 -5.76
C LYS A 7 5.56 -12.97 -6.44
N LYS A 8 6.20 -12.95 -7.63
CA LYS A 8 6.39 -11.73 -8.43
C LYS A 8 5.06 -11.08 -8.82
N ASN A 9 4.08 -11.86 -9.25
CA ASN A 9 2.77 -11.32 -9.62
C ASN A 9 2.04 -10.76 -8.39
N ALA A 10 2.08 -11.45 -7.25
CA ALA A 10 1.48 -10.94 -6.02
C ALA A 10 2.09 -9.61 -5.56
N TYR A 11 3.43 -9.46 -5.64
CA TYR A 11 4.09 -8.19 -5.35
C TYR A 11 3.69 -7.08 -6.33
N LYS A 12 3.57 -7.39 -7.63
CA LYS A 12 3.04 -6.43 -8.62
C LYS A 12 1.61 -6.00 -8.31
N HIS A 13 0.77 -6.91 -7.85
CA HIS A 13 -0.59 -6.60 -7.42
C HIS A 13 -0.58 -5.68 -6.20
N TYR A 14 0.26 -5.99 -5.20
CA TYR A 14 0.45 -5.15 -4.02
C TYR A 14 0.83 -3.71 -4.39
N ILE A 15 1.87 -3.53 -5.22
CA ILE A 15 2.30 -2.20 -5.69
C ILE A 15 1.17 -1.48 -6.46
N ARG A 16 0.45 -2.19 -7.34
CA ARG A 16 -0.71 -1.60 -8.03
C ARG A 16 -1.79 -1.15 -7.06
N SER A 17 -2.10 -1.95 -6.05
CA SER A 17 -3.11 -1.61 -5.05
C SER A 17 -2.74 -0.35 -4.27
N ILE A 18 -1.46 -0.16 -3.93
CA ILE A 18 -0.97 1.07 -3.28
C ILE A 18 -1.24 2.29 -4.17
N PHE A 19 -0.84 2.25 -5.45
CA PHE A 19 -1.05 3.39 -6.36
C PHE A 19 -2.52 3.66 -6.64
N THR A 20 -3.34 2.64 -6.83
CA THR A 20 -4.79 2.81 -6.97
C THR A 20 -5.42 3.37 -5.69
N GLY A 21 -4.91 3.00 -4.51
CA GLY A 21 -5.32 3.61 -3.25
C GLY A 21 -4.99 5.08 -3.17
N TYR A 22 -3.78 5.46 -3.60
CA TYR A 22 -3.36 6.85 -3.69
C TYR A 22 -4.23 7.67 -4.63
N GLU A 23 -4.54 7.16 -5.84
CA GLU A 23 -5.46 7.81 -6.78
C GLU A 23 -6.83 8.05 -6.15
N ARG A 24 -7.38 7.06 -5.44
CA ARG A 24 -8.64 7.22 -4.70
C ARG A 24 -8.56 8.28 -3.62
N MET A 25 -7.46 8.33 -2.88
CA MET A 25 -7.27 9.39 -1.88
C MET A 25 -7.20 10.76 -2.56
N LEU A 26 -6.61 10.89 -3.74
CA LEU A 26 -6.63 12.17 -4.48
C LEU A 26 -8.04 12.59 -4.88
N GLU A 27 -8.90 11.63 -5.26
CA GLU A 27 -10.29 11.88 -5.66
C GLU A 27 -11.22 12.17 -4.48
N ASP A 28 -10.98 11.52 -3.33
CA ASP A 28 -11.81 11.62 -2.13
C ASP A 28 -10.99 12.14 -0.93
N PRO A 29 -11.12 13.45 -0.60
CA PRO A 29 -10.44 14.06 0.53
C PRO A 29 -10.83 13.49 1.91
N GLU A 30 -11.98 12.81 2.03
CA GLU A 30 -12.43 12.21 3.29
C GLU A 30 -11.67 10.92 3.63
N LEU A 31 -10.97 10.33 2.66
CA LEU A 31 -10.08 9.19 2.89
C LEU A 31 -8.78 9.66 3.55
N GLU A 32 -8.74 9.60 4.88
CA GLU A 32 -7.57 9.98 5.68
C GLU A 32 -6.44 8.94 5.67
N GLN A 33 -6.79 7.65 5.63
CA GLN A 33 -5.82 6.56 5.72
C GLN A 33 -6.19 5.34 4.87
N LEU A 34 -5.19 4.71 4.26
CA LEU A 34 -5.26 3.38 3.64
C LEU A 34 -4.07 2.52 4.06
N THR A 35 -4.29 1.22 4.22
CA THR A 35 -3.24 0.26 4.62
C THR A 35 -3.18 -0.90 3.64
N PHE A 36 -1.97 -1.25 3.21
CA PHE A 36 -1.68 -2.34 2.30
C PHE A 36 -0.66 -3.26 2.93
N THR A 37 -0.83 -4.56 2.78
CA THR A 37 0.11 -5.56 3.33
C THR A 37 0.55 -6.55 2.27
N TYR A 38 1.81 -6.96 2.33
CA TYR A 38 2.37 -8.03 1.53
C TYR A 38 3.47 -8.77 2.27
N LEU A 39 3.25 -10.06 2.54
CA LEU A 39 4.15 -10.88 3.36
C LEU A 39 4.40 -10.24 4.72
N ASN A 40 5.64 -9.79 4.97
CA ASN A 40 6.07 -9.17 6.22
C ASN A 40 6.28 -7.66 6.03
N GLU A 41 5.59 -7.04 5.08
CA GLU A 41 5.67 -5.61 4.79
C GLU A 41 4.26 -5.01 4.87
N GLU A 42 4.17 -3.81 5.45
CA GLU A 42 2.97 -2.98 5.45
C GLU A 42 3.32 -1.58 4.94
N THR A 43 2.58 -1.12 3.93
CA THR A 43 2.60 0.28 3.48
C THR A 43 1.30 0.95 3.88
N GLN A 44 1.42 2.09 4.57
CA GLN A 44 0.31 2.97 4.91
C GLN A 44 0.37 4.24 4.06
N LEU A 45 -0.79 4.66 3.58
CA LEU A 45 -1.04 5.98 3.03
C LEU A 45 -1.78 6.79 4.08
N THR A 46 -1.27 7.95 4.46
CA THR A 46 -1.89 8.81 5.48
C THR A 46 -1.90 10.26 5.05
N ARG A 47 -2.97 10.99 5.33
CA ARG A 47 -3.02 12.45 5.19
C ARG A 47 -2.42 13.13 6.41
N ASP A 48 -1.59 14.14 6.19
CA ASP A 48 -1.13 15.03 7.25
C ASP A 48 -2.09 16.21 7.48
N GLU A 49 -1.77 17.06 8.46
CA GLU A 49 -2.54 18.27 8.80
C GLU A 49 -2.65 19.26 7.63
N HIS A 50 -1.77 19.16 6.63
CA HIS A 50 -1.77 19.97 5.41
C HIS A 50 -2.43 19.26 4.22
N GLN A 51 -3.18 18.18 4.47
CA GLN A 51 -3.86 17.39 3.45
C GLN A 51 -2.92 16.75 2.42
N ARG A 52 -1.64 16.56 2.77
CA ARG A 52 -0.66 15.87 1.93
C ARG A 52 -0.65 14.39 2.25
N ILE A 53 -0.59 13.56 1.21
CA ILE A 53 -0.57 12.12 1.34
C ILE A 53 0.87 11.64 1.49
N HIS A 54 1.16 10.92 2.57
CA HIS A 54 2.45 10.33 2.88
C HIS A 54 2.41 8.82 2.70
N PHE A 55 3.50 8.25 2.20
CA PHE A 55 3.69 6.81 2.04
C PHE A 55 4.67 6.32 3.11
N THR A 56 4.20 5.53 4.06
CA THR A 56 5.04 4.97 5.12
C THR A 56 5.08 3.46 5.00
N THR A 57 6.25 2.89 4.77
CA THR A 57 6.42 1.43 4.69
C THR A 57 7.21 0.93 5.89
N ARG A 58 6.72 -0.13 6.54
CA ARG A 58 7.35 -0.76 7.70
C ARG A 58 7.37 -2.28 7.55
N ASP A 59 8.40 -2.90 8.09
CA ASP A 59 8.45 -4.35 8.24
C ASP A 59 7.51 -4.78 9.36
N LEU A 60 6.67 -5.77 9.07
CA LEU A 60 5.87 -6.49 10.04
C LEU A 60 6.72 -7.59 10.69
N PRO A 61 6.63 -7.78 12.02
CA PRO A 61 7.33 -8.86 12.68
C PRO A 61 6.89 -10.20 12.08
N SER A 62 7.86 -11.03 11.70
CA SER A 62 7.56 -12.40 11.25
C SER A 62 6.92 -13.15 12.41
N LYS A 63 5.71 -13.67 12.19
CA LYS A 63 5.11 -14.69 13.08
C LYS A 63 5.95 -15.96 13.08
#